data_AF-A0A1X2A1D0-F1
#
_entry.id   AF-A0A1X2A1D0-F1
#
_cell.length_a   1.000
_cell.length_b   1.000
_cell.length_c   1.000
_cell.angle_alpha   90.00
_cell.angle_beta   90.00
_cell.angle_gamma   90.00
#
_symmetry.space_group_name_H-M   'P 1'
#
loop_
_entity.id
_entity.type
_entity.pdbx_description
1 polymer ?
#
loop_
_entity_poly.entity_id
_entity_poly.type
_entity_poly.pdbx_seq_one_letter_code
_entity_poly.pdbx_strand_id
1 'polypeptide(L)'
;MSTTFAARLNRLFETVYPPGRGPHTSAEVIAALKAEGITMSAPYLSQLRSGNRTNPSAATMAALANFFRIKPAYFTDDEYYEKLDKELSWLATMRDDGVRRIALGAAELSAEARQEIAERVDELRRAERATA
;
A
#
# COMPACT_ATOMS: atom_id res chain seq x y z
N MET A 1 -16.06 -10.15 -0.02
CA MET A 1 -16.12 -9.59 1.35
C MET A 1 -15.46 -8.23 1.29
N SER A 2 -16.11 -7.17 1.80
CA SER A 2 -15.50 -5.83 1.79
C SER A 2 -14.32 -5.77 2.79
N THR A 3 -13.19 -5.23 2.36
CA THR A 3 -11.97 -5.08 3.17
C THR A 3 -12.21 -4.12 4.33
N THR A 4 -11.85 -4.51 5.55
CA THR A 4 -12.08 -3.71 6.77
C THR A 4 -11.28 -2.39 6.77
N PHE A 5 -11.77 -1.39 7.50
CA PHE A 5 -11.04 -0.11 7.68
C PHE A 5 -9.61 -0.34 8.18
N ALA A 6 -9.45 -1.21 9.18
CA ALA A 6 -8.14 -1.53 9.75
C ALA A 6 -7.18 -2.12 8.71
N ALA A 7 -7.66 -3.05 7.87
CA ALA A 7 -6.88 -3.64 6.80
C ALA A 7 -6.47 -2.58 5.76
N ARG A 8 -7.42 -1.74 5.31
CA ARG A 8 -7.12 -0.61 4.40
C ARG A 8 -6.11 0.36 5.00
N LEU A 9 -6.26 0.73 6.27
CA LEU A 9 -5.33 1.64 6.94
C LEU A 9 -3.93 1.04 7.04
N ASN A 10 -3.80 -0.21 7.50
CA ASN A 10 -2.51 -0.88 7.60
C ASN A 10 -1.82 -1.05 6.24
N ARG A 11 -2.60 -1.30 5.18
CA ARG A 11 -2.09 -1.32 3.81
C ARG A 11 -1.37 -0.03 3.42
N LEU A 12 -1.91 1.13 3.82
CA LEU A 12 -1.24 2.42 3.57
C LEU A 12 0.06 2.56 4.35
N PHE A 13 0.10 2.16 5.62
CA PHE A 13 1.35 2.15 6.39
C PHE A 13 2.43 1.31 5.71
N GLU A 14 2.06 0.14 5.18
CA GLU A 14 2.98 -0.82 4.55
C GLU A 14 3.44 -0.43 3.14
N THR A 15 2.68 0.40 2.43
CA THR A 15 2.93 0.66 1.01
C THR A 15 3.24 2.13 0.71
N VAL A 16 2.74 3.08 1.49
CA VAL A 16 2.89 4.51 1.24
C VAL A 16 3.86 5.11 2.24
N TYR A 17 5.11 5.26 1.82
CA TYR A 17 6.16 5.94 2.58
C TYR A 17 7.27 6.45 1.64
N PRO A 18 8.04 7.49 2.06
CA PRO A 18 9.10 8.08 1.25
C PRO A 18 10.19 7.08 0.84
N PRO A 19 10.81 7.27 -0.34
CA PRO A 19 11.95 6.45 -0.75
C PRO A 19 13.14 6.60 0.22
N GLY A 20 13.94 5.55 0.36
CA GLY A 20 15.15 5.56 1.19
C GLY A 20 14.92 5.42 2.69
N ARG A 21 13.67 5.15 3.13
CA ARG A 21 13.34 4.81 4.51
C ARG A 21 12.21 3.78 4.59
N GLY A 22 11.94 3.27 5.79
CA GLY A 22 10.84 2.34 6.04
C GLY A 22 9.45 2.98 6.19
N PRO A 23 8.43 2.14 6.45
CA PRO A 23 7.07 2.53 6.78
C PRO A 23 6.96 3.66 7.82
N HIS A 24 5.89 4.44 7.72
CA HIS A 24 5.55 5.41 8.76
C HIS A 24 5.24 4.72 10.10
N THR A 25 5.57 5.39 11.21
CA THR A 25 5.11 4.94 12.53
C THR A 25 3.80 5.62 12.89
N SER A 26 3.00 5.03 13.79
CA SER A 26 1.80 5.68 14.31
C SER A 26 2.12 7.01 15.02
N ALA A 27 3.29 7.12 15.66
CA ALA A 27 3.73 8.37 16.29
C ALA A 27 4.00 9.47 15.26
N GLU A 28 4.61 9.14 14.12
CA GLU A 28 4.84 10.09 13.02
C GLU A 28 3.52 10.62 12.44
N VAL A 29 2.54 9.74 12.22
CA VAL A 29 1.21 10.15 11.72
C VAL A 29 0.55 11.12 12.68
N ILE A 30 0.55 10.81 13.98
CA ILE A 30 -0.05 11.68 15.00
C ILE A 30 0.66 13.03 15.07
N ALA A 31 1.99 13.04 15.00
CA ALA A 31 2.77 14.28 15.01
C ALA A 31 2.46 15.16 13.79
N ALA A 32 2.34 14.56 12.60
CA ALA A 32 2.00 15.27 11.38
C ALA A 32 0.57 15.84 11.44
N LEU A 33 -0.42 15.05 11.86
CA LEU A 33 -1.78 15.53 12.04
C LEU A 33 -1.86 16.69 13.05
N LYS A 34 -1.11 16.60 14.15
CA LYS A 34 -1.03 17.68 15.15
C LYS A 34 -0.45 18.96 14.56
N ALA A 35 0.56 18.86 13.69
CA ALA A 35 1.14 20.03 13.01
C ALA A 35 0.14 20.73 12.08
N GLU A 36 -0.85 20.01 11.57
CA GLU A 36 -1.98 20.54 10.79
C GLU A 36 -3.19 20.97 11.66
N GLY A 37 -3.04 20.97 12.99
CA GLY A 37 -4.11 21.34 13.93
C GLY A 37 -5.13 20.24 14.20
N ILE A 38 -4.90 19.02 13.71
CA ILE A 38 -5.79 17.87 13.91
C ILE A 38 -5.31 17.05 15.10
N THR A 39 -6.13 16.94 16.14
CA THR A 39 -5.78 16.16 17.33
C THR A 39 -6.29 14.73 17.20
N MET A 40 -5.37 13.76 17.30
CA MET A 40 -5.67 12.33 17.38
C MET A 40 -4.84 11.69 18.48
N SER A 41 -5.46 10.91 19.37
CA SER A 41 -4.73 10.22 20.44
C SER A 41 -4.05 8.95 19.93
N ALA A 42 -2.88 8.61 20.48
CA ALA A 42 -2.17 7.38 20.14
C ALA A 42 -2.96 6.10 20.44
N PRO A 43 -3.66 5.97 21.59
CA PRO A 43 -4.49 4.80 21.85
C PRO A 43 -5.62 4.65 20.81
N TYR A 44 -6.22 5.77 20.36
CA TYR A 44 -7.28 5.71 19.36
C TYR A 44 -6.76 5.22 17.99
N LEU A 45 -5.63 5.75 17.51
CA LEU A 45 -5.03 5.27 16.26
C LEU A 45 -4.62 3.78 16.36
N SER A 46 -4.09 3.35 17.50
CA SER A 46 -3.77 1.94 17.75
C SER A 46 -5.03 1.06 17.67
N GLN A 47 -6.13 1.48 18.30
CA GLN A 47 -7.41 0.76 18.25
C GLN A 47 -8.01 0.70 16.85
N LEU A 48 -7.83 1.75 16.03
CA LEU A 48 -8.25 1.74 14.63
C LEU A 48 -7.43 0.72 13.81
N ARG A 49 -6.11 0.70 14.01
CA ARG A 49 -5.21 -0.22 13.30
C ARG A 49 -5.38 -1.69 13.71
N SER A 50 -5.77 -1.96 14.95
CA SER A 50 -6.06 -3.32 15.42
C SER A 50 -7.48 -3.79 15.10
N GLY A 51 -8.36 -2.88 14.68
CA GLY A 51 -9.78 -3.19 14.48
C GLY A 51 -10.62 -3.21 15.77
N ASN A 52 -10.05 -2.87 16.93
CA ASN A 52 -10.82 -2.70 18.17
C ASN A 52 -11.81 -1.52 18.06
N ARG A 53 -11.49 -0.53 17.22
CA ARG A 53 -12.42 0.50 16.75
C ARG A 53 -12.49 0.40 15.24
N THR A 54 -13.69 0.24 14.69
CA THR A 54 -13.89 -0.03 13.25
C THR A 54 -14.56 1.10 12.49
N ASN A 55 -15.27 1.99 13.19
CA ASN A 55 -16.08 3.05 12.58
C ASN A 55 -15.58 4.45 12.95
N PRO A 56 -14.47 4.93 12.36
CA PRO A 56 -13.99 6.30 12.55
C PRO A 56 -14.95 7.32 11.92
N SER A 57 -14.90 8.57 12.40
CA SER A 57 -15.65 9.66 11.77
C SER A 57 -15.11 9.98 10.37
N ALA A 58 -15.94 10.60 9.53
CA ALA A 58 -15.51 11.09 8.21
C ALA A 58 -14.31 12.04 8.29
N ALA A 59 -14.27 12.90 9.32
CA ALA A 59 -13.13 13.79 9.57
C ALA A 59 -11.83 13.01 9.88
N THR A 60 -11.92 11.95 10.70
CA THR A 60 -10.78 11.06 10.97
C THR A 60 -10.30 10.35 9.71
N MET A 61 -11.22 9.82 8.90
CA MET A 61 -10.86 9.17 7.62
C MET A 61 -10.19 10.15 6.66
N ALA A 62 -10.72 11.38 6.56
CA ALA A 62 -10.14 12.41 5.72
C ALA A 62 -8.74 12.83 6.18
N ALA A 63 -8.54 13.02 7.48
CA ALA A 63 -7.23 13.35 8.05
C ALA A 63 -6.17 12.28 7.72
N LEU A 64 -6.51 11.00 7.93
CA LEU A 64 -5.62 9.88 7.61
C LEU A 64 -5.34 9.78 6.11
N ALA A 65 -6.36 9.93 5.26
CA ALA A 65 -6.19 9.92 3.81
C ALA A 65 -5.28 11.06 3.32
N ASN A 66 -5.46 12.26 3.87
CA ASN A 66 -4.64 13.43 3.54
C ASN A 66 -3.17 13.24 3.93
N PHE A 67 -2.90 12.65 5.11
CA PHE A 67 -1.55 12.30 5.53
C PHE A 67 -0.85 11.41 4.49
N PHE A 68 -1.55 10.37 4.00
CA PHE A 68 -1.04 9.48 2.94
C PHE A 68 -1.17 10.05 1.52
N ARG A 69 -1.69 11.28 1.37
CA ARG A 69 -1.91 11.98 0.10
C ARG A 69 -2.81 11.22 -0.89
N ILE A 70 -3.86 10.58 -0.39
CA ILE A 70 -4.86 9.87 -1.19
C ILE A 70 -6.27 10.43 -0.92
N LYS A 71 -7.25 10.05 -1.75
CA LYS A 71 -8.64 10.46 -1.52
C LYS A 71 -9.27 9.66 -0.37
N PRO A 72 -10.11 10.28 0.49
CA PRO A 72 -10.82 9.59 1.57
C PRO A 72 -11.74 8.46 1.08
N ALA A 73 -12.18 8.53 -0.18
CA ALA A 73 -12.94 7.48 -0.85
C ALA A 73 -12.26 6.10 -0.75
N TYR A 74 -10.94 6.04 -0.57
CA TYR A 74 -10.20 4.79 -0.34
C TYR A 74 -10.79 3.96 0.81
N PHE A 75 -11.34 4.59 1.83
CA PHE A 75 -11.92 3.89 2.98
C PHE A 75 -13.39 3.52 2.81
N THR A 76 -14.10 4.10 1.83
CA THR A 76 -15.57 4.02 1.73
C THR A 76 -16.09 3.47 0.40
N ASP A 77 -15.26 3.52 -0.65
CA ASP A 77 -15.59 3.09 -2.01
C ASP A 77 -14.72 1.88 -2.37
N ASP A 78 -15.37 0.74 -2.61
CA ASP A 78 -14.69 -0.53 -2.88
C ASP A 78 -14.05 -0.54 -4.28
N GLU A 79 -14.66 0.11 -5.26
CA GLU A 79 -14.11 0.21 -6.62
C GLU A 79 -12.86 1.09 -6.63
N TYR A 80 -12.91 2.24 -5.94
CA TYR A 80 -11.75 3.11 -5.79
C TYR A 80 -10.63 2.43 -4.99
N TYR A 81 -10.97 1.67 -3.95
CA TYR A 81 -10.01 0.85 -3.20
C TYR A 81 -9.31 -0.17 -4.09
N GLU A 82 -10.05 -0.96 -4.87
CA GLU A 82 -9.48 -1.99 -5.74
C GLU A 82 -8.55 -1.41 -6.80
N LYS A 83 -8.91 -0.25 -7.37
CA LYS A 83 -8.04 0.44 -8.32
C LYS A 83 -6.74 0.90 -7.66
N LEU A 84 -6.83 1.57 -6.51
CA LEU A 84 -5.65 2.11 -5.83
C LEU A 84 -4.78 1.00 -5.25
N ASP A 85 -5.36 -0.10 -4.74
CA ASP A 85 -4.59 -1.22 -4.20
C ASP A 85 -3.72 -1.92 -5.25
N LYS A 86 -4.17 -1.96 -6.52
CA LYS A 86 -3.33 -2.42 -7.64
C LYS A 86 -2.12 -1.51 -7.85
N GLU A 87 -2.31 -0.19 -7.81
CA GLU A 87 -1.22 0.78 -7.92
C GLU A 87 -0.25 0.70 -6.73
N LEU A 88 -0.77 0.56 -5.50
CA LEU A 88 0.04 0.38 -4.29
C LEU A 88 0.83 -0.94 -4.30
N SER A 89 0.22 -2.01 -4.80
CA SER A 89 0.88 -3.31 -4.98
C SER A 89 2.06 -3.19 -5.95
N TRP A 90 1.85 -2.49 -7.07
CA TRP A 90 2.92 -2.21 -8.02
C TRP A 90 4.08 -1.42 -7.40
N LEU A 91 3.77 -0.34 -6.67
CA LEU A 91 4.78 0.46 -5.97
C LEU A 91 5.57 -0.36 -4.94
N ALA A 92 4.90 -1.23 -4.20
CA ALA A 92 5.55 -2.13 -3.24
C ALA A 92 6.52 -3.08 -3.96
N THR A 93 6.10 -3.69 -5.06
CA THR A 93 6.92 -4.60 -5.88
C THR A 93 8.17 -3.91 -6.45
N MET A 94 8.05 -2.66 -6.91
CA MET A 94 9.21 -1.91 -7.45
C MET A 94 10.26 -1.51 -6.40
N ARG A 95 9.98 -1.67 -5.10
CA ARG A 95 10.99 -1.48 -4.04
C ARG A 95 11.95 -2.66 -3.91
N ASP A 96 11.60 -3.83 -4.43
CA ASP A 96 12.52 -4.95 -4.49
C ASP A 96 13.61 -4.70 -5.55
N ASP A 97 14.87 -4.70 -5.12
CA ASP A 97 16.01 -4.43 -6.01
C ASP A 97 16.16 -5.47 -7.13
N GLY A 98 15.78 -6.72 -6.86
CA GLY A 98 15.77 -7.80 -7.86
C GLY A 98 14.72 -7.54 -8.94
N VAL A 99 13.48 -7.21 -8.53
CA VAL A 99 12.39 -6.89 -9.46
C VAL A 99 12.71 -5.62 -10.25
N ARG A 100 13.27 -4.59 -9.61
CA ARG A 100 13.70 -3.36 -10.28
C ARG A 100 14.76 -3.63 -11.35
N ARG A 101 15.75 -4.47 -11.06
CA ARG A 101 16.79 -4.85 -12.02
C ARG A 101 16.19 -5.55 -13.24
N ILE A 102 15.26 -6.48 -13.04
CA ILE A 102 14.55 -7.17 -14.13
C ILE A 102 13.75 -6.18 -14.96
N ALA A 103 12.98 -5.30 -14.33
CA ALA A 103 12.16 -4.30 -15.03
C ALA A 103 12.99 -3.33 -15.89
N LEU A 104 14.11 -2.83 -15.35
CA LEU A 104 15.03 -1.95 -16.08
C LEU A 104 15.66 -2.67 -17.27
N GLY A 105 16.12 -3.91 -17.09
CA GLY A 105 16.68 -4.71 -18.20
C GLY A 105 15.64 -5.02 -19.28
N ALA A 106 14.40 -5.35 -18.89
CA ALA A 106 13.32 -5.65 -19.83
C ALA A 106 12.91 -4.44 -20.68
N ALA A 107 13.07 -3.21 -20.16
CA ALA A 107 12.70 -1.98 -20.86
C ALA A 107 13.52 -1.72 -22.13
N GLU A 108 14.72 -2.31 -22.25
CA GLU A 108 15.62 -2.14 -23.41
C GLU A 108 15.46 -3.25 -24.46
N LEU A 109 14.70 -4.31 -24.15
CA LEU A 109 14.51 -5.46 -25.03
C LEU A 109 13.41 -5.23 -26.07
N SER A 110 13.42 -6.05 -27.14
CA SER A 110 12.32 -6.11 -28.12
C SER A 110 11.04 -6.67 -27.50
N ALA A 111 9.90 -6.50 -28.19
CA ALA A 111 8.63 -7.03 -27.72
C ALA A 111 8.66 -8.57 -27.57
N GLU A 112 9.32 -9.26 -28.49
CA GLU A 112 9.48 -10.71 -28.51
C GLU A 112 10.31 -11.19 -27.32
N ALA A 113 11.45 -10.54 -27.05
CA ALA A 113 12.29 -10.86 -25.90
C ALA A 113 11.59 -10.56 -24.56
N ARG A 114 10.76 -9.52 -24.48
CA ARG A 114 9.93 -9.26 -23.29
C ARG A 114 8.88 -10.36 -23.08
N GLN A 115 8.30 -10.89 -24.16
CA GLN A 115 7.34 -11.99 -24.10
C GLN A 115 8.00 -13.28 -23.58
N GLU A 116 9.22 -13.59 -24.03
CA GLU A 116 9.98 -14.75 -23.53
C GLU A 116 10.27 -14.64 -22.03
N ILE A 117 10.64 -13.44 -21.54
CA ILE A 117 10.81 -13.19 -20.11
C ILE A 117 9.50 -13.44 -19.35
N ALA A 118 8.37 -12.95 -19.86
CA ALA A 118 7.07 -13.15 -19.21
C ALA A 118 6.70 -14.63 -19.10
N GLU A 119 6.93 -15.41 -20.17
CA GLU A 119 6.71 -16.86 -20.18
C GLU A 119 7.60 -17.57 -19.16
N ARG A 120 8.88 -17.18 -19.06
CA ARG A 120 9.81 -17.76 -18.10
C ARG A 120 9.42 -17.47 -16.64
N VAL A 121 8.89 -16.28 -16.36
CA VAL A 121 8.34 -15.93 -15.04
C VAL A 121 7.15 -16.82 -14.69
N ASP A 122 6.26 -17.09 -15.63
CA ASP A 122 5.09 -17.96 -15.42
C ASP A 122 5.48 -19.44 -15.22
N GLU A 123 6.51 -19.92 -15.90
CA GLU A 123 7.11 -21.24 -15.64
C GLU A 123 7.65 -21.36 -14.21
N LEU A 124 8.48 -20.41 -13.78
CA LEU A 124 9.07 -20.42 -12.44
C LEU A 124 7.99 -20.35 -11.35
N ARG A 125 6.97 -19.50 -11.53
CA ARG A 125 5.85 -19.41 -10.59
C ARG A 125 5.10 -20.73 -10.45
N ARG A 126 4.93 -21.49 -11.54
CA ARG A 126 4.30 -22.82 -11.50
C ARG A 126 5.19 -23.83 -10.78
N ALA A 127 6.50 -23.81 -11.00
CA ALA A 127 7.45 -24.71 -10.34
C ALA A 127 7.53 -24.48 -8.83
N GLU A 128 7.57 -23.23 -8.37
CA GLU A 128 7.57 -22.89 -6.93
C GLU A 128 6.28 -23.34 -6.24
N ARG A 129 5.12 -23.18 -6.89
CA ARG A 129 3.84 -23.66 -6.35
C ARG A 129 3.73 -25.18 -6.27
N ALA A 130 4.47 -25.90 -7.10
CA ALA A 130 4.50 -27.36 -7.08
C ALA A 130 5.46 -27.92 -6.03
N THR A 131 6.36 -27.08 -5.49
CA THR A 131 7.37 -27.46 -4.50
C THR A 131 7.05 -26.97 -3.08
N ALA A 132 6.04 -26.10 -2.93
CA ALA A 132 5.47 -25.61 -1.67
C ALA A 132 4.26 -26.45 -1.24
#